data_AF-A0A9N8VWR1-F1
#
_entry.id   AF-A0A9N8VWR1-F1
#
_cell.length_a   1.000
_cell.length_b   1.000
_cell.length_c   1.000
_cell.angle_alpha   90.00
_cell.angle_beta   90.00
_cell.angle_gamma   90.00
#
_symmetry.space_group_name_H-M   'P 1'
#
loop_
_entity.id
_entity.type
_entity.pdbx_description
1 polymer ?
#
loop_
_entity_poly.entity_id
_entity_poly.type
_entity_poly.pdbx_seq_one_letter_code
_entity_poly.pdbx_strand_id
1 'polypeptide(L)'
;MENIDWKILESACLIEDLKKLFGKIFGNNFLQEFENFTKKSTNLLENYDEANFFNPYVVRHQALNNKIELVELLQILLHISKYRGYKEFYLDSTLEEKDEETKKAYAAVGEVKKIFQENNYRSVAEMVIKNEKFRHSQHKNLLSAHNHNPNKDYENKEEVKKNHKHFIFPREKLEEEVRKILIEQSKHYPQLPKILEKSLEIGRIRETRTDIEEIIFRQRDFEDGPTKLEPKKEKELGGLEKVQVVHQQVFEWLISSSGYQPKILSREEKESGKKRETFRKQLEELLNKLVGKGNYSFPKGVEFKTGFLDYLKENSYQKTIFYQIGQIIFENVSPWRRKSKLDILAKKYGLEPFQVCLTKLEKYDKERPPASVSFLYMIEAIKAFLDGKKYVRNPVVFRSFNQTRKILKNLFLNYPQGFATINIETGRDLWNSEEERNKIERKNQDQAKEKKDIVEKLRGKKNIPINETNIKKYRLWEDQNEKL
;
A
#
# COMPACT_ATOMS: atom_id res chain seq x y z
N MET A 1 1.10 -30.63 22.35
CA MET A 1 0.24 -29.61 21.71
C MET A 1 0.04 -30.06 20.29
N GLU A 2 -1.14 -30.61 19.99
CA GLU A 2 -1.51 -30.99 18.63
C GLU A 2 -1.51 -29.74 17.74
N ASN A 3 -0.95 -29.87 16.54
CA ASN A 3 -1.00 -28.86 15.48
C ASN A 3 -2.43 -28.33 15.36
N ILE A 4 -2.62 -27.03 15.65
CA ILE A 4 -3.90 -26.38 15.40
C ILE A 4 -4.12 -26.40 13.89
N ASP A 5 -5.16 -27.12 13.46
CA ASP A 5 -5.58 -27.17 12.07
C ASP A 5 -6.04 -25.77 11.63
N TRP A 6 -5.24 -25.16 10.74
CA TRP A 6 -5.47 -23.83 10.16
C TRP A 6 -6.82 -23.70 9.44
N LYS A 7 -7.51 -24.83 9.18
CA LYS A 7 -8.88 -24.84 8.66
C LYS A 7 -9.95 -24.30 9.64
N ILE A 8 -9.63 -24.10 10.92
CA ILE A 8 -10.61 -23.59 11.90
C ILE A 8 -10.75 -22.05 11.85
N LEU A 9 -9.79 -21.34 11.23
CA LEU A 9 -9.80 -19.88 11.02
C LEU A 9 -10.63 -19.47 9.78
N GLU A 10 -11.81 -20.08 9.62
CA GLU A 10 -12.64 -19.91 8.42
C GLU A 10 -13.63 -18.75 8.51
N SER A 11 -13.77 -18.09 9.66
CA SER A 11 -14.71 -16.97 9.78
C SER A 11 -14.11 -15.66 9.26
N ALA A 12 -14.95 -14.82 8.65
CA ALA A 12 -14.56 -13.45 8.30
C ALA A 12 -14.44 -12.53 9.53
N CYS A 13 -14.64 -13.05 10.75
CA CYS A 13 -14.81 -12.29 11.98
C CYS A 13 -13.76 -12.65 13.03
N LEU A 14 -12.84 -11.74 13.31
CA LEU A 14 -11.74 -11.94 14.28
C LEU A 14 -12.24 -12.24 15.70
N ILE A 15 -13.40 -11.69 16.07
CA ILE A 15 -14.04 -11.90 17.38
C ILE A 15 -14.44 -13.37 17.53
N GLU A 16 -15.04 -13.95 16.49
CA GLU A 16 -15.50 -15.33 16.51
C GLU A 16 -14.33 -16.31 16.55
N ASP A 17 -13.27 -16.02 15.79
CA ASP A 17 -12.05 -16.84 15.80
C ASP A 17 -11.35 -16.81 17.17
N LEU A 18 -11.30 -15.66 17.85
CA LEU A 18 -10.77 -15.58 19.21
C LEU A 18 -11.61 -16.34 20.22
N LYS A 19 -12.95 -16.24 20.15
CA LYS A 19 -13.85 -17.01 21.01
C LYS A 19 -13.64 -18.52 20.82
N LYS A 20 -13.62 -19.00 19.57
CA LYS A 20 -13.37 -20.41 19.26
C LYS A 20 -12.01 -20.89 19.79
N LEU A 21 -10.97 -20.08 19.62
CA LEU A 21 -9.64 -20.41 20.14
C LEU A 21 -9.65 -20.52 21.67
N PHE A 22 -10.22 -19.54 22.37
CA PHE A 22 -10.32 -19.59 23.84
C PHE A 22 -11.20 -20.74 24.34
N GLY A 23 -12.31 -21.04 23.66
CA GLY A 23 -13.14 -22.22 23.97
C GLY A 23 -12.38 -23.54 23.80
N LYS A 24 -11.47 -23.62 22.82
CA LYS A 24 -10.59 -24.79 22.65
C LYS A 24 -9.52 -24.89 23.75
N ILE A 25 -8.98 -23.75 24.19
CA ILE A 25 -7.91 -23.69 25.21
C ILE A 25 -8.45 -23.96 26.62
N PHE A 26 -9.60 -23.36 26.97
CA PHE A 26 -10.15 -23.34 28.33
C PHE A 26 -11.44 -24.15 28.50
N GLY A 27 -12.01 -24.68 27.41
CA GLY A 27 -13.23 -25.49 27.43
C GLY A 27 -14.53 -24.69 27.34
N ASN A 28 -15.66 -25.41 27.25
CA ASN A 28 -16.99 -24.83 27.07
C ASN A 28 -17.48 -24.03 28.29
N ASN A 29 -17.05 -24.39 29.51
CA ASN A 29 -17.43 -23.67 30.72
C ASN A 29 -16.97 -22.21 30.68
N PHE A 30 -15.77 -21.96 30.14
CA PHE A 30 -15.26 -20.60 29.94
C PHE A 30 -16.13 -19.80 28.97
N LEU A 31 -16.60 -20.42 27.88
CA LEU A 31 -17.45 -19.72 26.92
C LEU A 31 -18.78 -19.29 27.54
N GLN A 32 -19.38 -20.16 28.36
CA GLN A 32 -20.59 -19.81 29.12
C GLN A 32 -20.33 -18.67 30.11
N GLU A 33 -19.20 -18.72 30.83
CA GLU A 33 -18.79 -17.64 31.74
C GLU A 33 -18.61 -16.31 31.00
N PHE A 34 -17.98 -16.35 29.82
CA PHE A 34 -17.81 -15.18 28.96
C PHE A 34 -19.13 -14.64 28.41
N GLU A 35 -20.07 -15.51 28.03
CA GLU A 35 -21.42 -15.11 27.59
C GLU A 35 -22.23 -14.46 28.72
N ASN A 36 -22.00 -14.89 29.96
CA ASN A 36 -22.61 -14.32 31.16
C ASN A 36 -21.93 -13.02 31.62
N PHE A 37 -20.83 -12.60 30.99
CA PHE A 37 -20.16 -11.35 31.32
C PHE A 37 -21.00 -10.15 30.87
N THR A 38 -21.58 -9.43 31.83
CA THR A 38 -22.50 -8.31 31.57
C THR A 38 -21.86 -6.94 31.64
N LYS A 39 -20.61 -6.82 32.13
CA LYS A 39 -19.99 -5.51 32.33
C LYS A 39 -19.78 -4.79 31.00
N LYS A 40 -20.14 -3.51 30.96
CA LYS A 40 -19.96 -2.64 29.80
C LYS A 40 -18.64 -1.89 29.87
N SER A 41 -18.04 -1.63 28.71
CA SER A 41 -16.82 -0.81 28.65
C SER A 41 -17.12 0.65 29.00
N THR A 42 -16.31 1.28 29.84
CA THR A 42 -16.34 2.73 30.13
C THR A 42 -14.99 3.39 29.80
N ASN A 43 -15.02 4.71 29.57
CA ASN A 43 -13.83 5.55 29.40
C ASN A 43 -13.46 6.31 30.69
N LEU A 44 -14.24 6.19 31.77
CA LEU A 44 -13.89 6.74 33.08
C LEU A 44 -12.71 5.97 33.66
N LEU A 45 -11.72 6.67 34.23
CA LEU A 45 -10.55 6.05 34.83
C LEU A 45 -10.81 5.52 36.23
N GLU A 46 -11.59 6.27 36.99
CA GLU A 46 -11.93 6.01 38.37
C GLU A 46 -13.39 6.42 38.62
N ASN A 47 -13.92 6.08 39.80
CA ASN A 47 -15.26 6.46 40.24
C ASN A 47 -16.39 6.00 39.30
N TYR A 48 -16.22 4.83 38.67
CA TYR A 48 -17.29 4.15 37.95
C TYR A 48 -17.71 2.90 38.71
N ASP A 49 -18.95 2.47 38.48
CA ASP A 49 -19.50 1.26 39.10
C ASP A 49 -18.84 0.00 38.52
N GLU A 50 -17.88 -0.57 39.26
CA GLU A 50 -17.12 -1.75 38.87
C GLU A 50 -17.97 -3.03 38.74
N ALA A 51 -19.19 -3.05 39.29
CA ALA A 51 -20.10 -4.18 39.13
C ALA A 51 -20.69 -4.23 37.72
N ASN A 52 -20.96 -3.06 37.12
CA ASN A 52 -21.60 -2.93 35.81
C ASN A 52 -20.66 -2.47 34.70
N PHE A 53 -19.51 -1.91 35.05
CA PHE A 53 -18.58 -1.34 34.08
C PHE A 53 -17.15 -1.79 34.32
N PHE A 54 -16.36 -1.79 33.24
CA PHE A 54 -14.91 -1.94 33.31
C PHE A 54 -14.26 -0.99 32.30
N ASN A 55 -13.06 -0.48 32.61
CA ASN A 55 -12.29 0.28 31.64
C ASN A 55 -11.26 -0.63 30.95
N PRO A 56 -11.37 -0.88 29.63
CA PRO A 56 -10.46 -1.78 28.93
C PRO A 56 -8.99 -1.37 29.02
N TYR A 57 -8.69 -0.06 29.04
CA TYR A 57 -7.30 0.40 29.18
C TYR A 57 -6.76 0.07 30.57
N VAL A 58 -7.55 0.29 31.62
CA VAL A 58 -7.14 -0.01 33.02
C VAL A 58 -6.85 -1.49 33.18
N VAL A 59 -7.75 -2.37 32.70
CA VAL A 59 -7.56 -3.82 32.76
C VAL A 59 -6.36 -4.26 31.93
N ARG A 60 -6.14 -3.69 30.73
CA ARG A 60 -4.93 -3.92 29.92
C ARG A 60 -3.65 -3.56 30.67
N HIS A 61 -3.65 -2.46 31.40
CA HIS A 61 -2.49 -2.04 32.20
C HIS A 61 -2.27 -2.95 33.42
N GLN A 62 -3.34 -3.39 34.08
CA GLN A 62 -3.29 -4.33 35.20
C GLN A 62 -2.75 -5.69 34.77
N ALA A 63 -3.17 -6.18 33.59
CA ALA A 63 -2.74 -7.46 33.01
C ALA A 63 -1.23 -7.57 32.74
N LEU A 64 -0.48 -6.46 32.80
CA LEU A 64 0.97 -6.45 32.68
C LEU A 64 1.70 -6.74 33.99
N ASN A 65 1.03 -6.64 35.13
CA ASN A 65 1.67 -6.76 36.44
C ASN A 65 0.95 -7.75 37.38
N ASN A 66 -0.34 -8.00 37.16
CA ASN A 66 -1.18 -8.82 38.02
C ASN A 66 -1.91 -9.89 37.20
N LYS A 67 -2.28 -10.99 37.85
CA LYS A 67 -3.27 -11.93 37.33
C LYS A 67 -4.62 -11.20 37.14
N ILE A 68 -5.22 -11.34 35.98
CA ILE A 68 -6.61 -10.91 35.70
C ILE A 68 -7.46 -12.12 35.37
N GLU A 69 -8.79 -12.01 35.44
CA GLU A 69 -9.66 -13.15 35.13
C GLU A 69 -9.63 -13.50 33.63
N LEU A 70 -9.88 -14.77 33.29
CA LEU A 70 -9.82 -15.24 31.90
C LEU A 70 -10.83 -14.49 31.00
N VAL A 71 -12.00 -14.19 31.55
CA VAL A 71 -13.05 -13.44 30.85
C VAL A 71 -12.58 -12.01 30.55
N GLU A 72 -11.91 -11.37 31.51
CA GLU A 72 -11.31 -10.04 31.34
C GLU A 72 -10.18 -10.06 30.32
N LEU A 73 -9.36 -11.13 30.32
CA LEU A 73 -8.30 -11.33 29.33
C LEU A 73 -8.87 -11.40 27.91
N LEU A 74 -9.94 -12.15 27.68
CA LEU A 74 -10.59 -12.18 26.37
C LEU A 74 -11.21 -10.82 26.02
N GLN A 75 -11.85 -10.12 26.97
CA GLN A 75 -12.41 -8.78 26.73
C GLN A 75 -11.35 -7.77 26.28
N ILE A 76 -10.17 -7.74 26.91
CA ILE A 76 -9.11 -6.80 26.51
C ILE A 76 -8.49 -7.16 25.16
N LEU A 77 -8.39 -8.45 24.81
CA LEU A 77 -7.91 -8.88 23.50
C LEU A 77 -8.92 -8.56 22.40
N LEU A 78 -10.22 -8.69 22.68
CA LEU A 78 -11.30 -8.25 21.78
C LEU A 78 -11.31 -6.72 21.60
N HIS A 79 -11.06 -5.98 22.68
CA HIS A 79 -10.88 -4.54 22.60
C HIS A 79 -9.71 -4.16 21.68
N ILE A 80 -8.55 -4.82 21.82
CA ILE A 80 -7.39 -4.58 20.94
C ILE A 80 -7.68 -5.01 19.51
N SER A 81 -8.40 -6.12 19.26
CA SER A 81 -8.73 -6.56 17.90
C SER A 81 -9.64 -5.56 17.17
N LYS A 82 -10.57 -4.94 17.88
CA LYS A 82 -11.41 -3.85 17.37
C LYS A 82 -10.61 -2.58 17.08
N TYR A 83 -9.63 -2.25 17.94
CA TYR A 83 -8.83 -1.03 17.86
C TYR A 83 -7.33 -1.33 17.63
N ARG A 84 -7.02 -2.19 16.67
CA ARG A 84 -5.69 -2.79 16.40
C ARG A 84 -4.64 -1.86 15.78
N GLY A 85 -4.87 -0.56 15.80
CA GLY A 85 -3.95 0.46 15.30
C GLY A 85 -3.69 0.45 13.80
N TYR A 86 -2.90 1.42 13.37
CA TYR A 86 -2.48 1.60 11.98
C TYR A 86 -1.19 0.83 11.71
N LYS A 87 -1.19 0.07 10.61
CA LYS A 87 0.00 -0.59 10.09
C LYS A 87 0.43 0.15 8.84
N GLU A 88 1.69 0.57 8.82
CA GLU A 88 2.28 1.24 7.66
C GLU A 88 2.21 0.28 6.46
N PHE A 89 1.62 0.78 5.37
CA PHE A 89 1.38 -0.03 4.16
C PHE A 89 2.57 0.02 3.21
N TYR A 90 3.15 1.21 3.02
CA TYR A 90 4.36 1.43 2.21
C TYR A 90 5.57 1.60 3.12
N LEU A 91 6.60 0.81 2.88
CA LEU A 91 7.85 0.83 3.65
C LEU A 91 8.72 2.07 3.38
N ASP A 92 8.51 2.82 2.28
CA ASP A 92 9.48 3.87 1.91
C ASP A 92 9.03 4.88 0.83
N SER A 93 7.73 5.09 0.57
CA SER A 93 7.35 6.25 -0.25
C SER A 93 7.57 7.53 0.55
N THR A 94 8.20 8.53 -0.08
CA THR A 94 8.41 9.84 0.55
C THR A 94 7.05 10.40 0.98
N LEU A 95 7.00 11.12 2.10
CA LEU A 95 5.73 11.71 2.54
C LEU A 95 5.14 12.64 1.46
N GLU A 96 5.99 13.24 0.62
CA GLU A 96 5.61 14.15 -0.46
C GLU A 96 4.77 13.48 -1.56
N GLU A 97 5.09 12.22 -1.89
CA GLU A 97 4.39 11.41 -2.91
C GLU A 97 3.02 10.86 -2.45
N LYS A 98 2.70 10.97 -1.15
CA LYS A 98 1.46 10.46 -0.58
C LYS A 98 0.32 11.46 -0.72
N ASP A 99 -0.91 10.96 -0.77
CA ASP A 99 -2.09 11.81 -0.70
C ASP A 99 -2.20 12.50 0.68
N GLU A 100 -2.98 13.58 0.73
CA GLU A 100 -3.14 14.41 1.93
C GLU A 100 -3.75 13.65 3.12
N GLU A 101 -4.59 12.65 2.89
CA GLU A 101 -5.18 11.85 3.96
C GLU A 101 -4.13 10.94 4.59
N THR A 102 -3.33 10.27 3.74
CA THR A 102 -2.22 9.43 4.19
C THR A 102 -1.17 10.26 4.93
N LYS A 103 -0.80 11.45 4.44
CA LYS A 103 0.13 12.36 5.15
C LYS A 103 -0.36 12.68 6.57
N LYS A 104 -1.65 13.02 6.72
CA LYS A 104 -2.25 13.29 8.03
C LYS A 104 -2.21 12.07 8.94
N ALA A 105 -2.49 10.88 8.40
CA ALA A 105 -2.42 9.65 9.18
C ALA A 105 -0.99 9.37 9.69
N TYR A 106 0.02 9.53 8.83
CA TYR A 106 1.43 9.36 9.23
C TYR A 106 1.87 10.39 10.27
N ALA A 107 1.43 11.65 10.15
CA ALA A 107 1.71 12.68 11.15
C ALA A 107 1.09 12.33 12.52
N ALA A 108 -0.16 11.86 12.54
CA ALA A 108 -0.84 11.43 13.76
C ALA A 108 -0.17 10.20 14.41
N VAL A 109 0.25 9.22 13.62
CA VAL A 109 1.05 8.07 14.10
C VAL A 109 2.38 8.54 14.67
N GLY A 110 3.05 9.48 13.99
CA GLY A 110 4.31 10.05 14.42
C GLY A 110 4.21 10.79 15.75
N GLU A 111 3.15 11.57 15.98
CA GLU A 111 2.91 12.23 17.27
C GLU A 111 2.74 11.21 18.40
N VAL A 112 1.93 10.18 18.19
CA VAL A 112 1.73 9.12 19.19
C VAL A 112 3.03 8.36 19.47
N LYS A 113 3.84 8.05 18.44
CA LYS A 113 5.17 7.44 18.61
C LYS A 113 6.10 8.33 19.47
N LYS A 114 6.10 9.66 19.25
CA LYS A 114 6.87 10.61 20.07
C LYS A 114 6.42 10.60 21.53
N ILE A 115 5.12 10.75 21.78
CA ILE A 115 4.56 10.72 23.14
C ILE A 115 4.96 9.42 23.86
N PHE A 116 4.89 8.29 23.16
CA PHE A 116 5.26 6.98 23.68
C PHE A 116 6.73 6.93 24.12
N GLN A 117 7.64 7.43 23.27
CA GLN A 117 9.09 7.39 23.48
C GLN A 117 9.57 8.40 24.52
N GLU A 118 9.15 9.66 24.43
CA GLU A 118 9.59 10.76 25.31
C GLU A 118 9.22 10.51 26.77
N ASN A 119 8.10 9.83 27.02
CA ASN A 119 7.62 9.52 28.37
C ASN A 119 7.96 8.08 28.80
N ASN A 120 8.67 7.31 27.97
CA ASN A 120 9.12 5.95 28.24
C ASN A 120 7.99 4.99 28.72
N TYR A 121 6.84 5.01 28.05
CA TYR A 121 5.73 4.14 28.42
C TYR A 121 5.99 2.68 28.02
N ARG A 122 5.55 1.71 28.83
CA ARG A 122 5.76 0.28 28.54
C ARG A 122 4.71 -0.30 27.61
N SER A 123 3.53 0.32 27.51
CA SER A 123 2.39 -0.14 26.72
C SER A 123 1.50 1.02 26.26
N VAL A 124 0.65 0.78 25.26
CA VAL A 124 -0.32 1.79 24.78
C VAL A 124 -1.36 2.07 25.84
N ALA A 125 -1.82 1.04 26.56
CA ALA A 125 -2.73 1.22 27.69
C ALA A 125 -2.14 2.11 28.79
N GLU A 126 -0.88 1.89 29.18
CA GLU A 126 -0.19 2.74 30.15
C GLU A 126 -0.09 4.20 29.68
N MET A 127 0.27 4.41 28.42
CA MET A 127 0.34 5.75 27.82
C MET A 127 -1.03 6.45 27.86
N VAL A 128 -2.10 5.76 27.44
CA VAL A 128 -3.47 6.31 27.43
C VAL A 128 -3.93 6.66 28.83
N ILE A 129 -3.64 5.82 29.83
CA ILE A 129 -4.00 6.09 31.22
C ILE A 129 -3.15 7.20 31.81
N LYS A 130 -1.85 7.31 31.53
CA LYS A 130 -0.99 8.24 32.28
C LYS A 130 -0.84 9.60 31.61
N ASN A 131 -0.94 9.68 30.28
CA ASN A 131 -0.65 10.93 29.59
C ASN A 131 -1.90 11.83 29.50
N GLU A 132 -1.76 13.08 29.94
CA GLU A 132 -2.86 14.07 29.93
C GLU A 132 -3.39 14.39 28.52
N LYS A 133 -2.60 14.16 27.46
CA LYS A 133 -3.06 14.39 26.10
C LYS A 133 -4.28 13.53 25.74
N PHE A 134 -4.45 12.36 26.35
CA PHE A 134 -5.59 11.47 26.15
C PHE A 134 -6.75 11.73 27.13
N ARG A 135 -6.82 12.92 27.74
CA ARG A 135 -7.94 13.34 28.60
C ARG A 135 -8.88 14.30 27.90
N HIS A 136 -10.15 14.22 28.29
CA HIS A 136 -11.12 15.28 28.01
C HIS A 136 -10.65 16.58 28.71
N SER A 137 -10.81 17.73 28.04
CA SER A 137 -10.28 19.00 28.56
C SER A 137 -10.95 19.43 29.87
N GLN A 138 -12.28 19.26 29.96
CA GLN A 138 -13.09 19.66 31.12
C GLN A 138 -13.27 18.53 32.15
N HIS A 139 -13.17 17.26 31.73
CA HIS A 139 -13.42 16.10 32.59
C HIS A 139 -12.17 15.22 32.63
N LYS A 140 -11.22 15.56 33.51
CA LYS A 140 -9.91 14.90 33.57
C LYS A 140 -9.96 13.40 33.91
N ASN A 141 -11.06 12.94 34.52
CA ASN A 141 -11.33 11.51 34.75
C ASN A 141 -11.76 10.75 33.47
N LEU A 142 -12.20 11.46 32.44
CA LEU A 142 -12.68 10.86 31.19
C LEU A 142 -11.56 10.74 30.15
N LEU A 143 -11.31 9.51 29.69
CA LEU A 143 -10.40 9.25 28.57
C LEU A 143 -11.01 9.72 27.24
N SER A 144 -10.17 10.40 26.45
CA SER A 144 -10.46 10.88 25.10
C SER A 144 -9.39 10.37 24.13
N ALA A 145 -9.26 9.05 24.06
CA ALA A 145 -8.32 8.35 23.17
C ALA A 145 -8.94 7.90 21.84
N HIS A 146 -10.26 8.03 21.70
CA HIS A 146 -10.98 7.68 20.47
C HIS A 146 -11.15 8.92 19.58
N ASN A 147 -11.07 8.71 18.27
CA ASN A 147 -11.33 9.77 17.30
C ASN A 147 -12.84 9.99 17.18
N HIS A 148 -13.29 11.12 17.68
CA HIS A 148 -14.69 11.55 17.68
C HIS A 148 -15.06 12.28 16.39
N ASN A 149 -16.32 12.19 15.94
CA ASN A 149 -16.80 13.04 14.85
C ASN A 149 -17.19 14.38 15.47
N PRO A 150 -16.42 15.46 15.21
CA PRO A 150 -16.59 16.71 15.92
C PRO A 150 -17.98 17.33 15.72
N ASN A 151 -18.63 17.07 14.59
CA ASN A 151 -19.95 17.62 14.26
C ASN A 151 -21.11 16.84 14.90
N LYS A 152 -20.87 15.63 15.44
CA LYS A 152 -21.88 14.84 16.15
C LYS A 152 -21.71 14.94 17.66
N ASP A 153 -20.47 15.05 18.11
CA ASP A 153 -20.12 14.88 19.52
C ASP A 153 -20.04 16.21 20.29
N TYR A 154 -19.99 17.35 19.58
CA TYR A 154 -19.93 18.68 20.18
C TYR A 154 -20.81 19.66 19.41
N GLU A 155 -21.63 20.43 20.14
CA GLU A 155 -22.46 21.50 19.55
C GLU A 155 -21.65 22.78 19.31
N ASN A 156 -20.63 23.03 20.15
CA ASN A 156 -19.83 24.25 20.10
C ASN A 156 -18.47 24.03 19.39
N LYS A 157 -18.17 24.87 18.39
CA LYS A 157 -16.90 24.87 17.65
C LYS A 157 -15.67 25.10 18.53
N GLU A 158 -15.78 25.82 19.65
CA GLU A 158 -14.67 25.99 20.59
C GLU A 158 -14.38 24.72 21.39
N GLU A 159 -15.42 23.95 21.74
CA GLU A 159 -15.25 22.65 22.42
C GLU A 159 -14.68 21.60 21.46
N VAL A 160 -15.11 21.62 20.20
CA VAL A 160 -14.47 20.85 19.13
C VAL A 160 -12.98 21.14 19.09
N LYS A 161 -12.56 22.42 19.02
CA LYS A 161 -11.14 22.77 18.95
C LYS A 161 -10.34 22.32 20.19
N LYS A 162 -10.95 22.33 21.38
CA LYS A 162 -10.29 21.96 22.64
C LYS A 162 -10.20 20.44 22.83
N ASN A 163 -11.19 19.69 22.36
CA ASN A 163 -11.34 18.26 22.67
C ASN A 163 -11.12 17.32 21.48
N HIS A 164 -11.35 17.78 20.25
CA HIS A 164 -11.12 16.96 19.05
C HIS A 164 -9.61 16.80 18.82
N LYS A 165 -9.10 15.63 19.21
CA LYS A 165 -7.72 15.22 18.97
C LYS A 165 -7.74 13.99 18.08
N HIS A 166 -6.97 14.04 17.00
CA HIS A 166 -6.88 12.93 16.05
C HIS A 166 -5.65 12.08 16.39
N PHE A 167 -5.87 10.98 17.12
CA PHE A 167 -4.83 10.05 17.49
C PHE A 167 -4.90 8.79 16.64
N ILE A 168 -3.75 8.34 16.14
CA ILE A 168 -3.64 7.04 15.49
C ILE A 168 -2.54 6.24 16.17
N PHE A 169 -2.93 5.15 16.83
CA PHE A 169 -1.98 4.30 17.52
C PHE A 169 -1.20 3.42 16.52
N PRO A 170 0.14 3.35 16.63
CA PRO A 170 0.94 2.45 15.79
C PRO A 170 0.66 0.99 16.16
N ARG A 171 0.35 0.15 15.16
CA ARG A 171 0.04 -1.27 15.37
C ARG A 171 1.17 -2.03 16.06
N GLU A 172 2.41 -1.73 15.71
CA GLU A 172 3.61 -2.30 16.33
C GLU A 172 3.56 -2.22 17.87
N LYS A 173 3.15 -1.07 18.44
CA LYS A 173 3.07 -0.89 19.90
C LYS A 173 1.92 -1.65 20.55
N LEU A 174 0.85 -1.92 19.80
CA LEU A 174 -0.23 -2.80 20.26
C LEU A 174 0.18 -4.26 20.19
N GLU A 175 0.94 -4.67 19.16
CA GLU A 175 1.53 -6.01 19.07
C GLU A 175 2.47 -6.27 20.25
N GLU A 176 3.37 -5.33 20.55
CA GLU A 176 4.24 -5.39 21.73
C GLU A 176 3.46 -5.49 23.05
N GLU A 177 2.38 -4.73 23.20
CA GLU A 177 1.53 -4.77 24.39
C GLU A 177 0.84 -6.12 24.56
N VAL A 178 0.20 -6.64 23.49
CA VAL A 178 -0.46 -7.96 23.51
C VAL A 178 0.55 -9.03 23.91
N ARG A 179 1.74 -9.00 23.32
CA ARG A 179 2.82 -9.94 23.64
C ARG A 179 3.19 -9.90 25.12
N LYS A 180 3.39 -8.71 25.69
CA LYS A 180 3.71 -8.55 27.12
C LYS A 180 2.59 -9.06 28.02
N ILE A 181 1.33 -8.76 27.68
CA ILE A 181 0.16 -9.26 28.41
C ILE A 181 0.13 -10.79 28.39
N LEU A 182 0.27 -11.41 27.21
CA LEU A 182 0.22 -12.87 27.07
C LEU A 182 1.38 -13.54 27.82
N ILE A 183 2.59 -12.98 27.77
CA ILE A 183 3.73 -13.49 28.55
C ILE A 183 3.41 -13.46 30.04
N GLU A 184 2.92 -12.33 30.57
CA GLU A 184 2.62 -12.21 32.00
C GLU A 184 1.48 -13.17 32.41
N GLN A 185 0.39 -13.19 31.67
CA GLN A 185 -0.77 -14.03 31.98
C GLN A 185 -0.48 -15.53 31.82
N SER A 186 0.45 -15.93 30.94
CA SER A 186 0.85 -17.33 30.80
C SER A 186 1.51 -17.92 32.04
N LYS A 187 2.05 -17.08 32.94
CA LYS A 187 2.57 -17.51 34.25
C LYS A 187 1.45 -18.00 35.17
N HIS A 188 0.25 -17.45 35.01
CA HIS A 188 -0.94 -17.77 35.81
C HIS A 188 -1.86 -18.78 35.13
N TYR A 189 -1.84 -18.82 33.80
CA TYR A 189 -2.67 -19.70 32.97
C TYR A 189 -1.79 -20.59 32.07
N PRO A 190 -1.32 -21.76 32.56
CA PRO A 190 -0.42 -22.63 31.83
C PRO A 190 -0.97 -23.18 30.50
N GLN A 191 -2.30 -23.11 30.32
CA GLN A 191 -2.99 -23.50 29.08
C GLN A 191 -2.79 -22.50 27.94
N LEU A 192 -2.48 -21.23 28.26
CA LEU A 192 -2.11 -20.26 27.22
C LEU A 192 -0.85 -20.76 26.49
N PRO A 193 -0.74 -20.54 25.17
CA PRO A 193 0.46 -20.90 24.43
C PRO A 193 1.68 -20.31 25.15
N LYS A 194 2.59 -21.18 25.62
CA LYS A 194 3.89 -20.71 26.10
C LYS A 194 4.56 -20.04 24.92
N ILE A 195 4.73 -18.73 25.00
CA ILE A 195 5.52 -17.97 24.02
C ILE A 195 6.95 -18.48 24.17
N LEU A 196 7.30 -19.50 23.38
CA LEU A 196 8.66 -19.99 23.29
C LEU A 196 9.48 -18.89 22.63
N GLU A 197 10.45 -18.33 23.36
CA GLU A 197 11.48 -17.42 22.85
C GLU A 197 12.40 -18.05 21.78
N LYS A 198 12.09 -19.24 21.25
CA LYS A 198 12.91 -19.96 20.27
C LYS A 198 12.10 -20.48 19.10
N SER A 199 12.26 -19.84 17.94
CA SER A 199 12.30 -20.55 16.66
C SER A 199 13.12 -19.76 15.63
N LEU A 200 14.44 -19.73 15.85
CA LEU A 200 15.40 -19.58 14.76
C LEU A 200 15.65 -20.97 14.20
N GLU A 201 14.80 -21.43 13.29
CA GLU A 201 15.18 -22.52 12.39
C GLU A 201 14.33 -22.46 11.12
N ILE A 202 15.04 -22.48 9.99
CA ILE A 202 14.51 -22.48 8.62
C ILE A 202 13.93 -21.13 8.15
N GLY A 203 14.73 -20.06 8.23
CA GLY A 203 14.72 -18.97 7.22
C GLY A 203 13.39 -18.26 6.94
N ARG A 204 12.40 -18.38 7.83
CA ARG A 204 11.18 -17.58 7.91
C ARG A 204 11.40 -16.64 9.08
N ILE A 205 11.67 -15.36 8.81
CA ILE A 205 11.48 -14.35 9.85
C ILE A 205 9.96 -14.20 10.01
N ARG A 206 9.38 -15.01 10.88
CA ARG A 206 8.23 -14.59 11.66
C ARG A 206 8.78 -14.49 13.08
N GLU A 207 8.75 -13.30 13.67
CA GLU A 207 8.65 -13.23 15.13
C GLU A 207 7.62 -14.27 15.56
N THR A 208 7.91 -15.09 16.57
CA THR A 208 7.02 -16.16 17.04
C THR A 208 5.72 -15.56 17.54
N ARG A 209 4.80 -15.26 16.61
CA ARG A 209 3.45 -14.79 16.92
C ARG A 209 2.67 -15.98 17.42
N THR A 210 2.02 -15.81 18.57
CA THR A 210 0.99 -16.73 19.03
C THR A 210 -0.17 -16.77 18.04
N ASP A 211 -0.95 -17.86 18.01
CA ASP A 211 -2.19 -17.91 17.24
C ASP A 211 -3.13 -16.75 17.61
N ILE A 212 -3.07 -16.29 18.87
CA ILE A 212 -3.81 -15.13 19.37
C ILE A 212 -3.36 -13.83 18.66
N GLU A 213 -2.06 -13.54 18.60
CA GLU A 213 -1.52 -12.37 17.88
C GLU A 213 -1.82 -12.44 16.38
N GLU A 214 -1.69 -13.64 15.78
CA GLU A 214 -2.03 -13.83 14.37
C GLU A 214 -3.49 -13.52 14.08
N ILE A 215 -4.43 -13.93 14.95
CA ILE A 215 -5.86 -13.60 14.81
C ILE A 215 -6.09 -12.10 15.01
N ILE A 216 -5.65 -11.50 16.12
CA ILE A 216 -5.93 -10.10 16.46
C ILE A 216 -5.48 -9.15 15.35
N PHE A 217 -4.29 -9.40 14.80
CA PHE A 217 -3.67 -8.51 13.81
C PHE A 217 -3.82 -9.00 12.36
N ARG A 218 -4.63 -10.05 12.12
CA ARG A 218 -4.91 -10.59 10.78
C ARG A 218 -5.50 -9.53 9.87
N GLN A 219 -4.79 -9.18 8.81
CA GLN A 219 -5.31 -8.34 7.74
C GLN A 219 -5.15 -9.06 6.40
N ARG A 220 -6.10 -8.86 5.50
CA ARG A 220 -5.92 -9.32 4.12
C ARG A 220 -4.92 -8.43 3.42
N ASP A 221 -4.14 -9.03 2.53
CA ASP A 221 -3.35 -8.24 1.61
C ASP A 221 -4.30 -7.70 0.53
N PHE A 222 -4.01 -6.51 0.03
CA PHE A 222 -4.90 -5.84 -0.89
C PHE A 222 -5.12 -6.63 -2.20
N GLU A 223 -4.13 -7.43 -2.59
CA GLU A 223 -4.12 -8.30 -3.78
C GLU A 223 -5.11 -9.46 -3.70
N ASP A 224 -5.47 -9.88 -2.48
CA ASP A 224 -6.32 -11.06 -2.28
C ASP A 224 -7.77 -10.78 -2.67
N GLY A 225 -8.15 -9.50 -2.78
CA GLY A 225 -9.51 -9.10 -3.07
C GLY A 225 -10.53 -9.54 -1.99
N PRO A 226 -11.82 -9.33 -2.26
CA PRO A 226 -12.87 -9.60 -1.28
C PRO A 226 -13.25 -11.09 -1.12
N THR A 227 -12.89 -11.98 -2.05
CA THR A 227 -13.38 -13.37 -2.13
C THR A 227 -12.30 -14.44 -1.92
N LYS A 228 -12.70 -15.64 -1.44
CA LYS A 228 -11.85 -16.86 -1.35
C LYS A 228 -11.49 -17.48 -2.72
N LEU A 229 -12.11 -17.02 -3.80
CA LEU A 229 -11.76 -17.45 -5.14
C LEU A 229 -10.36 -16.94 -5.45
N GLU A 230 -9.45 -17.83 -5.88
CA GLU A 230 -8.13 -17.44 -6.36
C GLU A 230 -8.26 -16.18 -7.20
N PRO A 231 -7.36 -15.18 -7.04
CA PRO A 231 -7.33 -14.05 -7.95
C PRO A 231 -7.39 -14.65 -9.35
N LYS A 232 -8.47 -14.36 -10.10
CA LYS A 232 -8.61 -14.83 -11.48
C LYS A 232 -7.27 -14.55 -12.10
N LYS A 233 -6.52 -15.61 -12.43
CA LYS A 233 -5.18 -15.45 -13.00
C LYS A 233 -5.36 -14.39 -14.05
N GLU A 234 -4.65 -13.27 -13.92
CA GLU A 234 -4.55 -12.25 -14.97
C GLU A 234 -3.79 -12.82 -16.20
N LYS A 235 -3.95 -14.13 -16.46
CA LYS A 235 -3.82 -14.79 -17.73
C LYS A 235 -5.00 -14.34 -18.58
N GLU A 236 -4.94 -13.13 -19.10
CA GLU A 236 -5.44 -12.86 -20.44
C GLU A 236 -4.95 -11.50 -20.95
N LEU A 237 -3.89 -11.60 -21.77
CA LEU A 237 -3.59 -10.77 -22.93
C LEU A 237 -3.26 -9.27 -22.80
N GLY A 238 -3.29 -8.66 -21.61
CA GLY A 238 -2.72 -7.31 -21.37
C GLY A 238 -1.43 -7.29 -20.52
N GLY A 239 -1.11 -8.43 -19.91
CA GLY A 239 -0.01 -8.58 -18.97
C GLY A 239 1.36 -8.77 -19.63
N LEU A 240 1.43 -9.37 -20.83
CA LEU A 240 2.71 -9.72 -21.46
C LEU A 240 3.62 -8.51 -21.70
N GLU A 241 3.10 -7.40 -22.22
CA GLU A 241 3.89 -6.18 -22.45
C GLU A 241 4.30 -5.50 -21.13
N LYS A 242 3.40 -5.43 -20.14
CA LYS A 242 3.73 -4.88 -18.81
C LYS A 242 4.75 -5.72 -18.07
N VAL A 243 4.59 -7.04 -18.15
CA VAL A 243 5.51 -8.04 -17.63
C VAL A 243 6.86 -7.85 -18.31
N GLN A 244 6.92 -7.73 -19.65
CA GLN A 244 8.15 -7.45 -20.40
C GLN A 244 8.84 -6.14 -20.01
N VAL A 245 8.10 -5.06 -19.76
CA VAL A 245 8.67 -3.78 -19.29
C VAL A 245 9.28 -3.92 -17.89
N VAL A 246 8.54 -4.50 -16.95
CA VAL A 246 9.04 -4.77 -15.58
C VAL A 246 10.26 -5.68 -15.63
N HIS A 247 10.20 -6.70 -16.48
CA HIS A 247 11.26 -7.67 -16.73
C HIS A 247 12.52 -7.03 -17.29
N GLN A 248 12.39 -6.12 -18.26
CA GLN A 248 13.48 -5.34 -18.81
C GLN A 248 14.08 -4.40 -17.75
N GLN A 249 13.25 -3.68 -17.01
CA GLN A 249 13.71 -2.74 -15.98
C GLN A 249 14.43 -3.43 -14.83
N VAL A 250 13.92 -4.58 -14.39
CA VAL A 250 14.56 -5.43 -13.37
C VAL A 250 15.91 -5.93 -13.86
N PHE A 251 15.99 -6.39 -15.11
CA PHE A 251 17.23 -6.84 -15.72
C PHE A 251 18.26 -5.72 -15.83
N GLU A 252 17.91 -4.60 -16.51
CA GLU A 252 18.78 -3.42 -16.67
C GLU A 252 19.35 -2.93 -15.34
N TRP A 253 18.55 -3.06 -14.29
CA TRP A 253 18.93 -2.63 -12.96
C TRP A 253 19.85 -3.63 -12.24
N LEU A 254 19.57 -4.94 -12.31
CA LEU A 254 20.38 -6.03 -11.72
C LEU A 254 21.83 -6.03 -12.21
N ILE A 255 22.03 -5.70 -13.48
CA ILE A 255 23.33 -5.70 -14.15
C ILE A 255 24.04 -4.34 -14.11
N SER A 256 23.41 -3.32 -13.53
CA SER A 256 24.05 -2.03 -13.29
C SER A 256 25.07 -2.11 -12.14
N SER A 257 26.01 -1.16 -12.10
CA SER A 257 26.96 -1.01 -10.98
C SER A 257 26.28 -0.75 -9.63
N SER A 258 25.04 -0.23 -9.65
CA SER A 258 24.21 -0.02 -8.45
C SER A 258 23.52 -1.30 -7.96
N GLY A 259 23.47 -2.32 -8.82
CA GLY A 259 22.79 -3.58 -8.60
C GLY A 259 23.73 -4.72 -8.22
N TYR A 260 24.63 -5.13 -9.12
CA TYR A 260 25.58 -6.22 -8.85
C TYR A 260 26.82 -5.69 -8.12
N GLN A 261 27.07 -6.17 -6.90
CA GLN A 261 28.29 -5.87 -6.16
C GLN A 261 29.33 -6.96 -6.44
N PRO A 262 30.38 -6.71 -7.25
CA PRO A 262 31.35 -7.73 -7.60
C PRO A 262 32.12 -8.17 -6.36
N LYS A 263 32.46 -9.47 -6.29
CA LYS A 263 33.24 -10.03 -5.19
C LYS A 263 34.57 -9.29 -5.10
N ILE A 264 34.83 -8.73 -3.92
CA ILE A 264 36.11 -8.10 -3.58
C ILE A 264 37.02 -9.22 -3.04
N LEU A 265 38.28 -9.23 -3.46
CA LEU A 265 39.27 -10.18 -2.93
C LEU A 265 39.41 -10.01 -1.42
N SER A 266 39.38 -11.11 -0.67
CA SER A 266 39.71 -11.09 0.76
C SER A 266 41.19 -10.71 0.97
N ARG A 267 41.59 -10.38 2.20
CA ARG A 267 43.02 -10.10 2.52
C ARG A 267 43.92 -11.27 2.13
N GLU A 268 43.51 -12.48 2.49
CA GLU A 268 44.22 -13.73 2.19
C GLU A 268 44.35 -13.99 0.66
N GLU A 269 43.31 -13.70 -0.11
CA GLU A 269 43.34 -13.85 -1.58
C GLU A 269 44.26 -12.81 -2.25
N LYS A 270 44.39 -11.62 -1.67
CA LYS A 270 45.34 -10.59 -2.14
C LYS A 270 46.78 -11.00 -1.83
N GLU A 271 47.01 -11.54 -0.63
CA GLU A 271 48.32 -12.02 -0.17
C GLU A 271 48.78 -13.25 -0.98
N SER A 272 47.85 -14.09 -1.45
CA SER A 272 48.15 -15.22 -2.34
C SER A 272 48.37 -14.82 -3.81
N GLY A 273 48.43 -13.53 -4.13
CA GLY A 273 48.68 -13.03 -5.48
C GLY A 273 47.53 -13.21 -6.49
N LYS A 274 46.30 -13.52 -6.05
CA LYS A 274 45.16 -13.63 -6.98
C LYS A 274 44.84 -12.27 -7.59
N LYS A 275 44.75 -12.22 -8.92
CA LYS A 275 44.30 -11.01 -9.64
C LYS A 275 42.79 -10.85 -9.51
N ARG A 276 42.34 -9.61 -9.30
CA ARG A 276 40.91 -9.26 -9.23
C ARG A 276 40.26 -9.54 -10.57
N GLU A 277 39.27 -10.42 -10.58
CA GLU A 277 38.46 -10.67 -11.77
C GLU A 277 37.59 -9.44 -12.08
N THR A 278 37.50 -9.05 -13.35
CA THR A 278 36.77 -7.85 -13.74
C THR A 278 35.26 -8.02 -13.53
N PHE A 279 34.55 -6.92 -13.26
CA PHE A 279 33.08 -6.91 -13.12
C PHE A 279 32.39 -7.68 -14.26
N ARG A 280 32.85 -7.44 -15.50
CA ARG A 280 32.36 -8.10 -16.72
C ARG A 280 32.52 -9.62 -16.65
N LYS A 281 33.69 -10.12 -16.26
CA LYS A 281 33.97 -11.57 -16.22
C LYS A 281 33.24 -12.29 -15.08
N GLN A 282 33.10 -11.64 -13.92
CA GLN A 282 32.29 -12.17 -12.81
C GLN A 282 30.80 -12.24 -13.18
N LEU A 283 30.28 -11.21 -13.87
CA LEU A 283 28.90 -11.19 -14.36
C LEU A 283 28.67 -12.25 -15.46
N GLU A 284 29.64 -12.45 -16.35
CA GLU A 284 29.60 -13.48 -17.41
C GLU A 284 29.50 -14.90 -16.86
N GLU A 285 30.32 -15.24 -15.88
CA GLU A 285 30.33 -16.56 -15.26
C GLU A 285 29.00 -16.84 -14.53
N LEU A 286 28.44 -15.83 -13.88
CA LEU A 286 27.18 -15.91 -13.17
C LEU A 286 25.98 -16.06 -14.12
N LEU A 287 25.94 -15.27 -15.20
CA LEU A 287 24.90 -15.40 -16.24
C LEU A 287 24.97 -16.76 -16.93
N ASN A 288 26.17 -17.27 -17.22
CA ASN A 288 26.37 -18.62 -17.74
C ASN A 288 25.94 -19.72 -16.74
N LYS A 289 26.03 -19.49 -15.42
CA LYS A 289 25.46 -20.42 -14.42
C LYS A 289 23.93 -20.40 -14.40
N LEU A 290 23.32 -19.23 -14.56
CA LEU A 290 21.87 -19.03 -14.45
C LEU A 290 21.08 -19.38 -15.72
N VAL A 291 21.69 -19.23 -16.90
CA VAL A 291 21.06 -19.45 -18.21
C VAL A 291 21.61 -20.71 -18.92
N GLY A 292 22.64 -21.34 -18.36
CA GLY A 292 23.31 -22.52 -18.90
C GLY A 292 24.66 -22.18 -19.56
N LYS A 293 25.66 -23.06 -19.38
CA LYS A 293 27.03 -22.85 -19.89
C LYS A 293 27.04 -22.69 -21.41
N GLY A 294 27.68 -21.63 -21.90
CA GLY A 294 27.98 -21.45 -23.34
C GLY A 294 27.05 -20.48 -24.09
N ASN A 295 26.10 -19.85 -23.38
CA ASN A 295 25.07 -19.02 -24.01
C ASN A 295 25.32 -17.51 -23.88
N TYR A 296 26.38 -17.09 -23.17
CA TYR A 296 26.68 -15.69 -22.97
C TYR A 296 28.14 -15.37 -23.30
N SER A 297 28.35 -14.53 -24.31
CA SER A 297 29.63 -13.92 -24.69
C SER A 297 29.38 -12.44 -24.92
N PHE A 298 30.09 -11.56 -24.21
CA PHE A 298 29.91 -10.12 -24.43
C PHE A 298 30.53 -9.67 -25.77
N PRO A 299 29.75 -9.11 -26.71
CA PRO A 299 30.32 -8.57 -27.94
C PRO A 299 31.32 -7.44 -27.64
N LYS A 300 32.41 -7.36 -28.41
CA LYS A 300 33.32 -6.20 -28.38
C LYS A 300 32.63 -5.05 -29.12
N GLY A 301 32.46 -3.90 -28.46
CA GLY A 301 31.99 -2.66 -29.09
C GLY A 301 30.47 -2.48 -29.22
N VAL A 302 29.63 -3.36 -28.64
CA VAL A 302 28.17 -3.18 -28.62
C VAL A 302 27.75 -2.52 -27.32
N GLU A 303 27.02 -1.40 -27.39
CA GLU A 303 26.31 -0.85 -26.24
C GLU A 303 25.28 -1.87 -25.74
N PHE A 304 25.43 -2.19 -24.47
CA PHE A 304 24.86 -3.29 -23.70
C PHE A 304 23.32 -3.47 -23.75
N LYS A 305 22.57 -2.55 -24.38
CA LYS A 305 21.10 -2.53 -24.39
C LYS A 305 20.43 -3.40 -25.47
N THR A 306 21.02 -3.53 -26.67
CA THR A 306 20.28 -4.07 -27.83
C THR A 306 20.42 -5.59 -27.99
N GLY A 307 21.64 -6.14 -27.87
CA GLY A 307 21.90 -7.56 -28.16
C GLY A 307 21.26 -8.56 -27.20
N PHE A 308 20.97 -8.19 -25.94
CA PHE A 308 20.35 -9.10 -24.98
C PHE A 308 18.83 -9.21 -25.17
N LEU A 309 18.15 -8.12 -25.56
CA LEU A 309 16.72 -8.14 -25.86
C LEU A 309 16.41 -9.05 -27.05
N ASP A 310 17.30 -9.07 -28.05
CA ASP A 310 17.17 -9.94 -29.21
C ASP A 310 17.44 -11.42 -28.85
N TYR A 311 18.41 -11.71 -27.97
CA TYR A 311 18.59 -13.05 -27.39
C TYR A 311 17.37 -13.55 -26.60
N LEU A 312 16.70 -12.67 -25.82
CA LEU A 312 15.49 -13.04 -25.07
C LEU A 312 14.29 -13.35 -25.99
N LYS A 313 14.19 -12.70 -27.15
CA LYS A 313 13.16 -13.01 -28.15
C LYS A 313 13.37 -14.40 -28.76
N GLU A 314 14.62 -14.81 -28.95
CA GLU A 314 14.99 -16.07 -29.60
C GLU A 314 15.05 -17.26 -28.62
N ASN A 315 15.40 -17.04 -27.35
CA ASN A 315 15.59 -18.10 -26.35
C ASN A 315 14.56 -18.03 -25.22
N SER A 316 13.40 -18.69 -25.41
CA SER A 316 12.39 -19.06 -24.38
C SER A 316 12.47 -18.29 -23.05
N TYR A 317 12.31 -16.96 -23.11
CA TYR A 317 12.54 -16.02 -22.00
C TYR A 317 11.86 -16.42 -20.67
N GLN A 318 10.71 -17.07 -20.80
CA GLN A 318 9.88 -17.61 -19.72
C GLN A 318 10.59 -18.59 -18.78
N LYS A 319 11.74 -19.15 -19.19
CA LYS A 319 12.52 -20.11 -18.39
C LYS A 319 13.65 -19.46 -17.59
N THR A 320 13.91 -18.17 -17.78
CA THR A 320 15.02 -17.47 -17.12
C THR A 320 14.68 -17.12 -15.67
N ILE A 321 15.72 -16.98 -14.83
CA ILE A 321 15.55 -16.50 -13.45
C ILE A 321 15.07 -15.04 -13.41
N PHE A 322 15.45 -14.22 -14.40
CA PHE A 322 14.99 -12.84 -14.53
C PHE A 322 13.49 -12.75 -14.77
N TYR A 323 12.95 -13.64 -15.62
CA TYR A 323 11.52 -13.79 -15.80
C TYR A 323 10.82 -14.18 -14.50
N GLN A 324 11.39 -15.11 -13.72
CA GLN A 324 10.83 -15.50 -12.42
C GLN A 324 10.86 -14.35 -11.40
N ILE A 325 11.95 -13.59 -11.31
CA ILE A 325 12.06 -12.40 -10.44
C ILE A 325 11.02 -11.35 -10.85
N GLY A 326 10.94 -11.05 -12.15
CA GLY A 326 9.99 -10.07 -12.64
C GLY A 326 8.53 -10.53 -12.53
N GLN A 327 8.25 -11.83 -12.64
CA GLN A 327 6.93 -12.40 -12.37
C GLN A 327 6.58 -12.28 -10.88
N ILE A 328 7.53 -12.54 -9.97
CA ILE A 328 7.33 -12.30 -8.54
C ILE A 328 7.00 -10.82 -8.27
N ILE A 329 7.72 -9.89 -8.89
CA ILE A 329 7.47 -8.44 -8.72
C ILE A 329 6.10 -8.03 -9.30
N PHE A 330 5.68 -8.64 -10.40
CA PHE A 330 4.41 -8.35 -11.06
C PHE A 330 3.21 -8.89 -10.26
N GLU A 331 3.27 -10.16 -9.86
CA GLU A 331 2.19 -10.87 -9.18
C GLU A 331 2.06 -10.48 -7.70
N ASN A 332 3.15 -10.03 -7.08
CA ASN A 332 3.19 -9.62 -5.68
C ASN A 332 3.53 -8.12 -5.65
N VAL A 333 2.53 -7.29 -5.43
CA VAL A 333 2.70 -5.84 -5.37
C VAL A 333 3.17 -5.40 -3.97
N SER A 334 2.75 -6.13 -2.95
CA SER A 334 3.04 -5.88 -1.55
C SER A 334 4.51 -6.20 -1.26
N PRO A 335 5.29 -5.26 -0.69
CA PRO A 335 6.72 -5.45 -0.47
C PRO A 335 7.09 -6.72 0.31
N TRP A 336 6.31 -7.08 1.35
CA TRP A 336 6.57 -8.27 2.17
C TRP A 336 6.36 -9.58 1.40
N ARG A 337 5.38 -9.64 0.49
CA ARG A 337 5.16 -10.83 -0.36
C ARG A 337 6.29 -10.99 -1.36
N ARG A 338 6.70 -9.88 -1.99
CA ARG A 338 7.90 -9.85 -2.85
C ARG A 338 9.10 -10.38 -2.10
N LYS A 339 9.39 -9.82 -0.93
CA LYS A 339 10.47 -10.28 -0.06
C LYS A 339 10.44 -11.78 0.17
N SER A 340 9.33 -12.30 0.68
CA SER A 340 9.22 -13.72 0.99
C SER A 340 9.44 -14.62 -0.24
N LYS A 341 8.93 -14.23 -1.40
CA LYS A 341 9.08 -15.00 -2.65
C LYS A 341 10.49 -14.86 -3.25
N LEU A 342 11.07 -13.66 -3.20
CA LEU A 342 12.43 -13.38 -3.64
C LEU A 342 13.46 -14.10 -2.76
N ASP A 343 13.27 -14.14 -1.44
CA ASP A 343 14.14 -14.89 -0.52
C ASP A 343 14.13 -16.40 -0.81
N ILE A 344 12.96 -16.97 -1.10
CA ILE A 344 12.84 -18.39 -1.51
C ILE A 344 13.58 -18.63 -2.83
N LEU A 345 13.41 -17.72 -3.80
CA LEU A 345 14.08 -17.80 -5.09
C LEU A 345 15.61 -17.66 -4.93
N ALA A 346 16.05 -16.73 -4.09
CA ALA A 346 17.45 -16.45 -3.83
C ALA A 346 18.18 -17.68 -3.28
N LYS A 347 17.57 -18.35 -2.29
CA LYS A 347 18.10 -19.59 -1.72
C LYS A 347 18.15 -20.72 -2.74
N LYS A 348 17.11 -20.85 -3.57
CA LYS A 348 17.03 -21.92 -4.59
C LYS A 348 18.14 -21.82 -5.64
N TYR A 349 18.54 -20.59 -6.01
CA TYR A 349 19.49 -20.35 -7.10
C TYR A 349 20.83 -19.75 -6.64
N GLY A 350 21.07 -19.64 -5.33
CA GLY A 350 22.30 -19.10 -4.77
C GLY A 350 22.54 -17.63 -5.10
N LEU A 351 21.49 -16.79 -5.06
CA LEU A 351 21.54 -15.37 -5.42
C LEU A 351 22.06 -14.44 -4.31
N GLU A 352 22.80 -14.97 -3.32
CA GLU A 352 23.44 -14.18 -2.26
C GLU A 352 24.22 -12.95 -2.78
N PRO A 353 24.94 -13.01 -3.93
CA PRO A 353 25.61 -11.83 -4.50
C PRO A 353 24.66 -10.70 -4.93
N PHE A 354 23.37 -11.00 -5.10
CA PHE A 354 22.32 -10.04 -5.45
C PHE A 354 21.45 -9.65 -4.25
N GLN A 355 21.79 -9.99 -3.00
CA GLN A 355 20.91 -9.68 -1.86
C GLN A 355 20.59 -8.18 -1.74
N VAL A 356 21.56 -7.30 -2.00
CA VAL A 356 21.34 -5.85 -2.06
C VAL A 356 20.36 -5.46 -3.17
N CYS A 357 20.42 -6.17 -4.31
CA CYS A 357 19.46 -6.01 -5.40
C CYS A 357 18.06 -6.45 -4.99
N LEU A 358 17.95 -7.67 -4.49
CA LEU A 358 16.68 -8.27 -4.11
C LEU A 358 15.98 -7.41 -3.06
N THR A 359 16.70 -6.92 -2.04
CA THR A 359 16.16 -6.00 -1.01
C THR A 359 15.60 -4.70 -1.60
N LYS A 360 16.16 -4.19 -2.70
CA LYS A 360 15.61 -3.02 -3.40
C LYS A 360 14.46 -3.40 -4.34
N LEU A 361 14.45 -4.61 -4.91
CA LEU A 361 13.32 -5.15 -5.68
C LEU A 361 12.10 -5.46 -4.81
N GLU A 362 12.29 -5.79 -3.52
CA GLU A 362 11.22 -5.82 -2.52
C GLU A 362 10.44 -4.50 -2.50
N LYS A 363 11.15 -3.40 -2.73
CA LYS A 363 10.67 -2.02 -2.69
C LYS A 363 10.36 -1.45 -4.08
N TYR A 364 10.41 -2.25 -5.14
CA TYR A 364 10.22 -1.76 -6.50
C TYR A 364 8.80 -1.23 -6.70
N ASP A 365 8.64 0.09 -6.67
CA ASP A 365 7.34 0.76 -6.86
C ASP A 365 7.38 1.77 -8.00
N LYS A 366 8.44 1.74 -8.84
CA LYS A 366 8.56 2.64 -9.99
C LYS A 366 7.25 2.56 -10.76
N GLU A 367 6.59 3.72 -10.79
CA GLU A 367 5.38 4.06 -11.51
C GLU A 367 5.02 2.93 -12.45
N ARG A 368 4.06 2.08 -12.05
CA ARG A 368 3.23 1.46 -13.09
C ARG A 368 2.71 2.66 -13.84
N PRO A 369 3.24 3.02 -15.02
CA PRO A 369 2.65 4.13 -15.74
C PRO A 369 1.20 3.71 -15.85
N PRO A 370 0.21 4.55 -15.47
CA PRO A 370 -1.17 4.23 -15.78
C PRO A 370 -1.13 3.99 -17.28
N ALA A 371 -1.22 2.72 -17.68
CA ALA A 371 -1.03 2.36 -19.06
C ALA A 371 -2.02 3.25 -19.81
N SER A 372 -1.52 4.08 -20.72
CA SER A 372 -2.32 4.70 -21.76
C SER A 372 -3.28 3.62 -22.21
N VAL A 373 -4.56 3.85 -21.91
CA VAL A 373 -5.66 2.87 -21.86
C VAL A 373 -5.30 1.57 -22.59
N SER A 374 -4.97 0.49 -21.86
CA SER A 374 -4.46 -0.73 -22.49
C SER A 374 -5.37 -1.16 -23.62
N PHE A 375 -4.81 -1.63 -24.73
CA PHE A 375 -5.55 -2.06 -25.92
C PHE A 375 -6.74 -3.00 -25.57
N LEU A 376 -6.55 -3.85 -24.57
CA LEU A 376 -7.60 -4.69 -23.96
C LEU A 376 -8.81 -3.89 -23.44
N TYR A 377 -8.60 -2.77 -22.75
CA TYR A 377 -9.68 -1.91 -22.25
C TYR A 377 -10.50 -1.30 -23.37
N MET A 378 -9.87 -0.98 -24.51
CA MET A 378 -10.60 -0.54 -25.70
C MET A 378 -11.45 -1.68 -26.27
N ILE A 379 -10.90 -2.90 -26.39
CA ILE A 379 -11.64 -4.06 -26.87
C ILE A 379 -12.80 -4.43 -25.93
N GLU A 380 -12.60 -4.46 -24.62
CA GLU A 380 -13.64 -4.78 -23.64
C GLU A 380 -14.74 -3.71 -23.60
N ALA A 381 -14.38 -2.43 -23.68
CA ALA A 381 -15.34 -1.34 -23.76
C ALA A 381 -16.17 -1.41 -25.06
N ILE A 382 -15.53 -1.72 -26.20
CA ILE A 382 -16.22 -1.91 -27.48
C ILE A 382 -17.16 -3.12 -27.42
N LYS A 383 -16.72 -4.26 -26.88
CA LYS A 383 -17.56 -5.45 -26.71
C LYS A 383 -18.75 -5.18 -25.80
N ALA A 384 -18.52 -4.55 -24.64
CA ALA A 384 -19.59 -4.18 -23.72
C ALA A 384 -20.58 -3.20 -24.36
N PHE A 385 -20.10 -2.25 -25.15
CA PHE A 385 -20.93 -1.32 -25.92
C PHE A 385 -21.81 -2.02 -26.97
N LEU A 386 -21.22 -2.92 -27.76
CA LEU A 386 -21.94 -3.71 -28.77
C LEU A 386 -23.00 -4.62 -28.13
N ASP A 387 -22.67 -5.24 -27.00
CA ASP A 387 -23.57 -6.11 -26.23
C ASP A 387 -24.63 -5.34 -25.43
N GLY A 388 -24.56 -4.01 -25.36
CA GLY A 388 -25.44 -3.19 -24.53
C GLY A 388 -25.23 -3.36 -23.01
N LYS A 389 -24.08 -3.88 -22.59
CA LYS A 389 -23.71 -4.11 -21.18
C LYS A 389 -23.05 -2.87 -20.57
N LYS A 390 -23.18 -2.71 -19.25
CA LYS A 390 -22.57 -1.60 -18.48
C LYS A 390 -21.06 -1.86 -18.26
N TYR A 391 -20.18 -0.98 -18.75
CA TYR A 391 -18.73 -1.05 -18.49
C TYR A 391 -18.31 0.02 -17.48
N VAL A 392 -17.59 -0.37 -16.41
CA VAL A 392 -17.40 0.43 -15.20
C VAL A 392 -15.91 0.63 -14.91
N ARG A 393 -15.25 1.57 -15.61
CA ARG A 393 -13.91 2.08 -15.19
C ARG A 393 -13.71 3.59 -15.41
N ASN A 394 -14.31 4.20 -16.44
CA ASN A 394 -14.51 5.66 -16.50
C ASN A 394 -16.01 5.95 -16.72
N PRO A 395 -16.76 6.32 -15.66
CA PRO A 395 -18.20 6.51 -15.76
C PRO A 395 -18.59 7.69 -16.68
N VAL A 396 -17.69 8.66 -16.88
CA VAL A 396 -17.93 9.83 -17.74
C VAL A 396 -17.87 9.43 -19.20
N VAL A 397 -16.80 8.77 -19.62
CA VAL A 397 -16.63 8.27 -21.00
C VAL A 397 -17.77 7.29 -21.35
N PHE A 398 -18.06 6.33 -20.47
CA PHE A 398 -19.11 5.34 -20.72
C PHE A 398 -20.50 5.98 -20.84
N ARG A 399 -20.79 7.02 -20.06
CA ARG A 399 -22.04 7.78 -20.18
C ARG A 399 -22.12 8.43 -21.56
N SER A 400 -21.06 9.09 -22.02
CA SER A 400 -21.01 9.73 -23.34
C SER A 400 -21.23 8.72 -24.47
N PHE A 401 -20.51 7.59 -24.47
CA PHE A 401 -20.70 6.52 -25.47
C PHE A 401 -22.14 5.99 -25.50
N ASN A 402 -22.75 5.73 -24.35
CA ASN A 402 -24.13 5.25 -24.30
C ASN A 402 -25.15 6.26 -24.82
N GLN A 403 -24.96 7.55 -24.57
CA GLN A 403 -25.84 8.57 -25.12
C GLN A 403 -25.67 8.64 -26.64
N THR A 404 -24.44 8.60 -27.15
CA THR A 404 -24.17 8.49 -28.58
C THR A 404 -24.84 7.25 -29.19
N ARG A 405 -24.79 6.09 -28.52
CA ARG A 405 -25.49 4.87 -28.96
C ARG A 405 -27.00 5.07 -29.10
N LYS A 406 -27.63 5.72 -28.13
CA LYS A 406 -29.08 5.98 -28.14
C LYS A 406 -29.45 6.90 -29.31
N ILE A 407 -28.65 7.94 -29.54
CA ILE A 407 -28.82 8.87 -30.66
C ILE A 407 -28.69 8.11 -31.98
N LEU A 408 -27.60 7.35 -32.17
CA LEU A 408 -27.38 6.55 -33.37
C LEU A 408 -28.50 5.54 -33.59
N LYS A 409 -28.94 4.83 -32.55
CA LYS A 409 -30.07 3.90 -32.65
C LYS A 409 -31.34 4.60 -33.15
N ASN A 410 -31.68 5.75 -32.58
CA ASN A 410 -32.85 6.52 -33.02
C ASN A 410 -32.69 7.06 -34.45
N LEU A 411 -31.48 7.48 -34.84
CA LEU A 411 -31.18 7.89 -36.20
C LEU A 411 -31.40 6.74 -37.20
N PHE A 412 -30.90 5.55 -36.93
CA PHE A 412 -31.13 4.39 -37.82
C PHE A 412 -32.57 3.89 -37.83
N LEU A 413 -33.35 4.11 -36.77
CA LEU A 413 -34.79 3.84 -36.78
C LEU A 413 -35.55 4.81 -37.69
N ASN A 414 -35.16 6.09 -37.70
CA ASN A 414 -35.81 7.12 -38.51
C ASN A 414 -35.29 7.16 -39.96
N TYR A 415 -34.07 6.67 -40.19
CA TYR A 415 -33.41 6.64 -41.49
C TYR A 415 -32.89 5.21 -41.80
N PRO A 416 -33.79 4.26 -42.13
CA PRO A 416 -33.45 2.86 -42.34
C PRO A 416 -32.57 2.60 -43.57
N GLN A 417 -32.53 3.53 -44.53
CA GLN A 417 -31.60 3.53 -45.66
C GLN A 417 -30.13 3.67 -45.25
N GLY A 418 -29.87 4.04 -43.99
CA GLY A 418 -28.54 4.20 -43.43
C GLY A 418 -27.86 5.51 -43.83
N PHE A 419 -26.60 5.64 -43.40
CA PHE A 419 -25.76 6.81 -43.65
C PHE A 419 -24.54 6.38 -44.45
N ALA A 420 -24.17 7.16 -45.46
CA ALA A 420 -22.98 6.89 -46.26
C ALA A 420 -21.69 7.03 -45.42
N THR A 421 -21.66 8.02 -44.52
CA THR A 421 -20.54 8.25 -43.59
C THR A 421 -21.07 8.77 -42.26
N ILE A 422 -20.36 8.45 -41.18
CA ILE A 422 -20.60 9.00 -39.84
C ILE A 422 -19.27 9.59 -39.37
N ASN A 423 -19.23 10.92 -39.26
CA ASN A 423 -18.07 11.64 -38.76
C ASN A 423 -18.23 11.82 -37.24
N ILE A 424 -17.24 11.38 -36.47
CA ILE A 424 -17.25 11.45 -35.01
C ILE A 424 -16.15 12.40 -34.56
N GLU A 425 -16.52 13.49 -33.90
CA GLU A 425 -15.59 14.37 -33.20
C GLU A 425 -15.66 14.07 -31.69
N THR A 426 -14.52 13.73 -31.10
CA THR A 426 -14.42 13.48 -29.66
C THR A 426 -13.76 14.66 -28.98
N GLY A 427 -14.36 15.13 -27.87
CA GLY A 427 -13.70 16.12 -27.02
C GLY A 427 -12.38 15.58 -26.49
N ARG A 428 -11.28 16.32 -26.70
CA ARG A 428 -9.95 15.90 -26.24
C ARG A 428 -9.84 15.80 -24.71
N ASP A 429 -10.81 16.36 -23.99
CA ASP A 429 -10.83 16.33 -22.53
C ASP A 429 -11.56 15.12 -21.93
N LEU A 430 -12.16 14.26 -22.77
CA LEU A 430 -12.94 13.11 -22.30
C LEU A 430 -12.10 12.09 -21.52
N TRP A 431 -10.80 12.00 -21.81
CA TRP A 431 -9.86 11.13 -21.11
C TRP A 431 -9.11 11.83 -19.97
N ASN A 432 -9.19 13.15 -19.88
CA ASN A 432 -8.47 13.93 -18.88
C ASN A 432 -9.06 13.70 -17.49
N SER A 433 -8.18 13.52 -16.51
CA SER A 433 -8.54 13.50 -15.09
C SER A 433 -9.18 14.84 -14.67
N GLU A 434 -9.84 14.86 -13.52
CA GLU A 434 -10.35 16.12 -12.95
C GLU A 434 -9.21 17.13 -12.71
N GLU A 435 -8.05 16.66 -12.28
CA GLU A 435 -6.88 17.51 -12.07
C GLU A 435 -6.37 18.14 -13.38
N GLU A 436 -6.25 17.35 -14.45
CA GLU A 436 -5.85 17.86 -15.76
C GLU A 436 -6.87 18.84 -16.34
N ARG A 437 -8.17 18.55 -16.18
CA ARG A 437 -9.24 19.48 -16.58
C ARG A 437 -9.15 20.80 -15.81
N ASN A 438 -8.93 20.75 -14.50
CA ASN A 438 -8.74 21.95 -13.68
C ASN A 438 -7.47 22.72 -14.07
N LYS A 439 -6.37 22.04 -14.43
CA LYS A 439 -5.15 22.68 -14.95
C LYS A 439 -5.40 23.38 -16.29
N ILE A 440 -6.11 22.73 -17.21
CA ILE A 440 -6.48 23.30 -18.50
C ILE A 440 -7.41 24.50 -18.30
N GLU A 441 -8.40 24.39 -17.42
CA GLU A 441 -9.32 25.48 -17.10
C GLU A 441 -8.60 26.69 -16.51
N ARG A 442 -7.71 26.48 -15.53
CA ARG A 442 -6.85 27.54 -14.98
C ARG A 442 -6.01 28.19 -16.06
N LYS A 443 -5.36 27.40 -16.91
CA LYS A 443 -4.55 27.92 -18.02
C LYS A 443 -5.38 28.75 -18.99
N ASN A 444 -6.60 28.32 -19.30
CA ASN A 444 -7.52 29.08 -20.16
C ASN A 444 -7.97 30.39 -19.50
N GLN A 445 -8.23 30.37 -18.19
CA GLN A 445 -8.57 31.57 -17.41
C GLN A 445 -7.41 32.56 -17.37
N ASP A 446 -6.18 32.08 -17.14
CA ASP A 446 -4.97 32.90 -17.14
C ASP A 446 -4.72 33.52 -18.52
N GLN A 447 -4.85 32.75 -19.60
CA GLN A 447 -4.75 33.26 -20.98
C GLN A 447 -5.83 34.28 -21.31
N ALA A 448 -7.06 34.08 -20.82
CA ALA A 448 -8.15 35.03 -21.01
C ALA A 448 -7.90 36.34 -20.25
N LYS A 449 -7.32 36.27 -19.05
CA LYS A 449 -6.92 37.45 -18.27
C LYS A 449 -5.78 38.20 -18.95
N GLU A 450 -4.71 37.49 -19.33
CA GLU A 450 -3.57 38.03 -20.08
C GLU A 450 -4.03 38.73 -21.37
N LYS A 451 -4.95 38.11 -22.14
CA LYS A 451 -5.53 38.72 -23.33
C LYS A 451 -6.26 40.03 -23.03
N LYS A 452 -6.99 40.12 -21.91
CA LYS A 452 -7.67 41.36 -21.50
C LYS A 452 -6.66 42.44 -21.14
N ASP A 453 -5.63 42.11 -20.37
CA ASP A 453 -4.58 43.05 -19.97
C ASP A 453 -3.84 43.60 -21.20
N ILE A 454 -3.51 42.74 -22.18
CA ILE A 454 -2.91 43.16 -23.45
C ILE A 454 -3.85 44.09 -24.24
N VAL A 455 -5.15 43.78 -24.28
CA VAL A 455 -6.14 44.63 -24.94
C VAL A 455 -6.20 46.02 -24.29
N GLU A 456 -6.15 46.11 -22.95
CA GLU A 456 -6.10 47.40 -22.24
C GLU A 456 -4.81 48.17 -22.53
N LYS A 457 -3.65 47.51 -22.51
CA LYS A 457 -2.36 48.11 -22.87
C LYS A 457 -2.34 48.63 -24.31
N LEU A 458 -2.94 47.89 -25.25
CA LEU A 458 -3.04 48.30 -26.65
C LEU A 458 -4.02 49.47 -26.85
N ARG A 459 -5.10 49.59 -26.06
CA ARG A 459 -6.00 50.76 -26.08
C ARG A 459 -5.26 52.06 -25.75
N GLY A 460 -4.21 51.99 -24.92
CA GLY A 460 -3.38 53.14 -24.56
C GLY A 460 -2.42 53.60 -25.66
N LYS A 461 -2.21 52.82 -26.73
CA LYS A 461 -1.28 53.15 -27.82
C LYS A 461 -2.05 53.71 -29.04
N LYS A 462 -1.74 54.95 -29.42
CA LYS A 462 -2.29 55.57 -30.64
C LYS A 462 -1.81 54.79 -31.88
N ASN A 463 -2.72 54.57 -32.84
CA ASN A 463 -2.49 53.91 -34.15
C ASN A 463 -2.25 52.38 -34.16
N ILE A 464 -2.59 51.64 -33.10
CA ILE A 464 -2.56 50.15 -33.15
C ILE A 464 -3.98 49.59 -33.09
N PRO A 465 -4.50 48.97 -34.17
CA PRO A 465 -5.83 48.36 -34.15
C PRO A 465 -5.82 47.10 -33.28
N ILE A 466 -6.86 46.94 -32.45
CA ILE A 466 -7.02 45.80 -31.55
C ILE A 466 -7.60 44.63 -32.35
N ASN A 467 -6.74 43.68 -32.73
CA ASN A 467 -7.13 42.44 -33.39
C ASN A 467 -6.28 41.26 -32.90
N GLU A 468 -6.71 40.04 -33.19
CA GLU A 468 -6.01 38.80 -32.77
C GLU A 468 -4.52 38.79 -33.13
N THR A 469 -4.19 39.28 -34.31
CA THR A 469 -2.81 39.33 -34.82
C THR A 469 -1.93 40.26 -34.00
N ASN A 470 -2.42 41.46 -33.67
CA ASN A 470 -1.68 42.45 -32.91
C ASN A 470 -1.57 42.09 -31.42
N ILE A 471 -2.59 41.42 -30.86
CA ILE A 471 -2.52 40.83 -29.52
C ILE A 471 -1.41 39.78 -29.46
N LYS A 472 -1.34 38.89 -30.47
CA LYS A 472 -0.26 37.88 -30.55
C LYS A 472 1.13 38.52 -30.71
N LYS A 473 1.26 39.53 -31.55
CA LYS A 473 2.52 40.28 -31.73
C LYS A 473 2.97 40.96 -30.44
N TYR A 474 2.03 41.58 -29.72
CA TYR A 474 2.30 42.24 -28.46
C TYR A 474 2.74 41.25 -27.38
N ARG A 475 2.05 40.10 -27.26
CA ARG A 475 2.45 39.00 -26.38
C ARG A 475 3.86 38.50 -26.68
N LEU A 476 4.16 38.26 -27.95
CA LEU A 476 5.48 37.79 -28.38
C LEU A 476 6.57 38.81 -28.06
N TRP A 477 6.30 40.10 -28.23
CA TRP A 477 7.23 41.17 -27.87
C TRP A 477 7.50 41.23 -26.36
N GLU A 478 6.48 41.08 -25.50
CA GLU A 478 6.68 40.99 -24.05
C GLU A 478 7.47 39.71 -23.66
N ASP A 479 7.13 38.56 -24.24
CA ASP A 479 7.83 37.27 -24.00
C ASP A 479 9.32 37.32 -24.44
N GLN A 480 9.66 38.17 -25.41
CA GLN A 480 11.02 38.40 -25.90
C GLN A 480 11.78 39.47 -25.08
N ASN A 481 11.27 39.87 -23.91
CA ASN A 481 11.81 40.96 -23.08
C ASN A 481 11.94 42.27 -23.85
N GLU A 482 10.92 42.59 -24.65
CA GLU A 482 10.84 43.82 -25.44
C GLU A 482 11.92 43.98 -26.52
N LYS A 483 12.68 42.91 -26.79
CA LYS A 483 13.71 42.89 -27.83
C LYS A 483 13.08 42.45 -29.16
N LEU A 484 13.28 43.27 -30.18
CA LEU A 484 13.05 42.94 -31.58
C LEU A 484 14.36 42.51 -32.24
#